data_AF-A0A6L7F1F9-F1
#
_entry.id   AF-A0A6L7F1F9-F1
#
_cell.length_a   1.000
_cell.length_b   1.000
_cell.length_c   1.000
_cell.angle_alpha   90.00
_cell.angle_beta   90.00
_cell.angle_gamma   90.00
#
_symmetry.space_group_name_H-M   'P 1'
#
loop_
_entity.id
_entity.type
_entity.pdbx_description
1 polymer ?
#
loop_
_entity_poly.entity_id
_entity_poly.type
_entity_poly.pdbx_seq_one_letter_code
_entity_poly.pdbx_strand_id
1 'polypeptide(L)'
;MHLTYLDHDHLAAAGRRHDVVTAGDRDCVVYRPRLVVVSENRDTAQLFPTVPGGIAVEGGGRAVGSVADVAWVREAAHVVYWGDMDADGLEILHGLRARGLRVRSLFMDVDAYERWDRFGVDVDHHGGALGPRTPREVSLLEPAERELYLRLCSPGWTRHRRVEQERIPLDAAAEVVRGLGVTPGRR
;
A
#
# COMPACT_ATOMS: atom_id res chain seq x y z
N MET A 1 6.31 3.59 13.55
CA MET A 1 5.65 2.84 12.46
C MET A 1 5.01 1.61 13.06
N HIS A 2 3.69 1.50 12.99
CA HIS A 2 3.00 0.29 13.46
C HIS A 2 3.11 -0.80 12.41
N LEU A 3 3.33 -2.04 12.86
CA LEU A 3 3.39 -3.20 11.98
C LEU A 3 2.55 -4.35 12.52
N THR A 4 2.14 -5.22 11.60
CA THR A 4 1.37 -6.43 11.85
C THR A 4 2.11 -7.61 11.22
N TYR A 5 2.46 -8.61 12.01
CA TYR A 5 3.00 -9.86 11.52
C TYR A 5 1.87 -10.69 10.88
N LEU A 6 2.06 -11.10 9.63
CA LEU A 6 1.06 -11.82 8.83
C LEU A 6 1.40 -13.30 8.63
N ASP A 7 2.63 -13.69 8.93
CA ASP A 7 3.08 -15.07 8.77
C ASP A 7 2.25 -16.05 9.62
N HIS A 8 1.73 -17.08 8.96
CA HIS A 8 0.86 -18.07 9.57
C HIS A 8 1.57 -18.83 10.70
N ASP A 9 2.81 -19.27 10.48
CA ASP A 9 3.52 -20.14 11.42
C ASP A 9 3.95 -19.37 12.67
N HIS A 10 4.36 -18.11 12.52
CA HIS A 10 4.61 -17.19 13.63
C HIS A 10 3.35 -16.97 14.50
N LEU A 11 2.20 -16.73 13.87
CA LEU A 11 0.95 -16.51 14.60
C LEU A 11 0.43 -17.80 15.25
N ALA A 12 0.57 -18.95 14.58
CA ALA A 12 0.19 -20.25 15.13
C ALA A 12 1.04 -20.64 16.36
N ALA A 13 2.28 -20.16 16.43
CA ALA A 13 3.16 -20.31 17.58
C ALA A 13 2.88 -19.33 18.74
N ALA A 14 1.70 -18.68 18.74
CA ALA A 14 1.32 -17.62 19.69
C ALA A 14 2.27 -16.42 19.70
N GLY A 15 2.92 -16.15 18.56
CA GLY A 15 3.73 -14.96 18.37
C GLY A 15 2.88 -13.69 18.48
N ARG A 16 3.50 -12.59 18.94
CA ARG A 16 2.84 -11.29 18.96
C ARG A 16 2.40 -10.90 17.55
N ARG A 17 1.19 -10.36 17.42
CA ARG A 17 0.63 -9.95 16.13
C ARG A 17 1.03 -8.53 15.73
N HIS A 18 1.15 -7.63 16.69
CA HIS A 18 1.42 -6.21 16.44
C HIS A 18 2.73 -5.76 17.08
N ASP A 19 3.40 -4.81 16.45
CA ASP A 19 4.67 -4.23 16.93
C ASP A 19 4.80 -2.77 16.49
N VAL A 20 5.83 -2.09 17.02
CA VAL A 20 6.19 -0.73 16.62
C VAL A 20 7.68 -0.65 16.32
N VAL A 21 8.02 -0.12 15.15
CA VAL A 21 9.40 0.19 14.76
C VAL A 21 9.55 1.70 14.58
N THR A 22 10.66 2.25 15.06
CA THR A 22 11.03 3.65 14.85
C THR A 22 12.22 3.70 13.89
N ALA A 23 12.11 4.47 12.81
CA ALA A 23 13.20 4.63 11.86
C ALA A 23 14.45 5.17 12.58
N GLY A 24 15.60 4.53 12.35
CA GLY A 24 16.87 4.87 13.01
C GLY A 24 17.08 4.21 14.38
N ASP A 25 16.09 3.49 14.91
CA ASP A 25 16.25 2.61 16.07
C ASP A 25 16.71 1.20 15.63
N ARG A 26 17.04 0.31 16.57
CA ARG A 26 17.41 -1.08 16.25
C ARG A 26 16.24 -1.80 15.54
N ASP A 27 16.51 -2.30 14.35
CA ASP A 27 15.55 -3.04 13.52
C ASP A 27 15.29 -4.46 14.07
N CYS A 28 14.34 -4.59 15.00
CA CYS A 28 14.00 -5.84 15.67
C CYS A 28 12.62 -6.42 15.28
N VAL A 29 12.41 -6.64 13.98
CA VAL A 29 11.32 -7.52 13.52
C VAL A 29 11.58 -8.97 13.94
N VAL A 30 10.54 -9.72 14.32
CA VAL A 30 10.67 -11.13 14.80
C VAL A 30 11.28 -12.03 13.73
N TYR A 31 10.99 -11.77 12.46
CA TYR A 31 11.56 -12.47 11.32
C TYR A 31 11.84 -11.48 10.19
N ARG A 32 12.76 -11.85 9.29
CA ARG A 32 12.98 -11.11 8.05
C ARG A 32 11.81 -11.37 7.10
N PRO A 33 11.01 -10.34 6.75
CA PRO A 33 9.89 -10.56 5.86
C PRO A 33 10.37 -10.84 4.44
N ARG A 34 9.66 -11.75 3.77
CA ARG A 34 9.78 -11.93 2.32
C ARG A 34 8.89 -10.92 1.59
N LEU A 35 7.81 -10.50 2.23
CA LEU A 35 6.82 -9.59 1.66
C LEU A 35 6.44 -8.52 2.68
N VAL A 36 6.37 -7.27 2.23
CA VAL A 36 5.89 -6.14 3.03
C VAL A 36 4.70 -5.49 2.32
N VAL A 37 3.58 -5.35 3.03
CA VAL A 37 2.43 -4.56 2.58
C VAL A 37 2.45 -3.22 3.32
N VAL A 38 2.61 -2.13 2.58
CA VAL A 38 2.52 -0.77 3.09
C VAL A 38 1.10 -0.28 2.83
N SER A 39 0.25 -0.30 3.84
CA SER A 39 -1.16 0.10 3.73
C SER A 39 -1.33 1.49 4.30
N GLU A 40 -1.91 2.42 3.54
CA GLU A 40 -2.12 3.78 4.02
C GLU A 40 -3.09 3.84 5.20
N ASN A 41 -4.20 3.10 5.11
CA ASN A 41 -5.18 3.04 6.17
C ASN A 41 -4.72 2.09 7.31
N ARG A 42 -4.71 2.62 8.53
CA ARG A 42 -4.31 1.91 9.75
C ARG A 42 -5.09 0.62 9.98
N ASP A 43 -6.40 0.65 9.83
CA ASP A 43 -7.24 -0.50 10.17
C ASP A 43 -6.98 -1.63 9.18
N THR A 44 -6.77 -1.31 7.90
CA THR A 44 -6.36 -2.32 6.91
C THR A 44 -4.94 -2.86 7.12
N ALA A 45 -4.00 -2.06 7.65
CA ALA A 45 -2.69 -2.57 8.06
C ALA A 45 -2.78 -3.52 9.27
N GLN A 46 -3.67 -3.23 10.23
CA GLN A 46 -3.84 -4.03 11.45
C GLN A 46 -4.61 -5.33 11.20
N LEU A 47 -5.63 -5.26 10.35
CA LEU A 47 -6.52 -6.38 10.07
C LEU A 47 -6.11 -7.19 8.85
N PHE A 48 -5.01 -6.84 8.19
CA PHE A 48 -4.58 -7.51 6.96
C PHE A 48 -4.54 -9.04 7.15
N PRO A 49 -5.09 -9.83 6.21
CA PRO A 49 -5.12 -11.28 6.33
C PRO A 49 -3.72 -11.89 6.35
N THR A 50 -3.63 -13.15 6.80
CA THR A 50 -2.35 -13.84 6.87
C THR A 50 -1.71 -14.01 5.49
N VAL A 51 -0.41 -13.76 5.41
CA VAL A 51 0.43 -13.92 4.23
C VAL A 51 1.76 -14.51 4.72
N PRO A 52 2.18 -15.68 4.23
CA PRO A 52 3.41 -16.30 4.72
C PRO A 52 4.64 -15.44 4.48
N GLY A 53 5.47 -15.30 5.52
CA GLY A 53 6.61 -14.39 5.58
C GLY A 53 6.25 -12.91 5.40
N GLY A 54 4.97 -12.55 5.58
CA GLY A 54 4.44 -11.21 5.32
C GLY A 54 4.42 -10.32 6.56
N ILE A 55 4.72 -9.03 6.40
CA ILE A 55 4.48 -8.00 7.41
C ILE A 55 3.66 -6.87 6.76
N ALA A 56 2.54 -6.48 7.38
CA ALA A 56 1.84 -5.25 7.02
C ALA A 56 2.37 -4.09 7.86
N VAL A 57 2.40 -2.91 7.26
CA VAL A 57 2.96 -1.68 7.80
C VAL A 57 1.97 -0.56 7.58
N GLU A 58 1.68 0.20 8.64
CA GLU A 58 0.87 1.42 8.54
C GLU A 58 1.66 2.53 7.84
N GLY A 59 1.13 2.98 6.71
CA GLY A 59 1.59 4.08 5.88
C GLY A 59 0.70 5.32 6.01
N GLY A 60 0.16 5.65 7.17
CA GLY A 60 -0.56 6.92 7.34
C GLY A 60 0.39 8.12 7.55
N GLY A 61 0.22 9.21 6.79
CA GLY A 61 0.88 10.50 7.04
C GLY A 61 2.41 10.51 6.86
N ARG A 62 3.17 11.11 7.80
CA ARG A 62 4.66 11.17 7.76
C ARG A 62 5.33 9.78 7.73
N ALA A 63 4.60 8.71 8.07
CA ALA A 63 5.14 7.36 8.17
C ALA A 63 5.52 6.77 6.81
N VAL A 64 4.75 7.01 5.72
CA VAL A 64 5.06 6.45 4.39
C VAL A 64 6.44 6.83 3.91
N GLY A 65 6.82 8.10 4.12
CA GLY A 65 8.15 8.57 3.79
C GLY A 65 9.21 7.75 4.52
N SER A 66 9.05 7.51 5.82
CA SER A 66 10.02 6.77 6.62
C SER A 66 10.10 5.27 6.31
N VAL A 67 9.04 4.66 5.76
CA VAL A 67 9.05 3.24 5.35
C VAL A 67 10.18 2.96 4.37
N ALA A 68 10.42 3.88 3.45
CA ALA A 68 11.50 3.76 2.49
C ALA A 68 12.89 3.80 3.14
N ASP A 69 13.06 4.19 4.41
CA ASP A 69 14.38 4.23 5.06
C ASP A 69 14.66 2.97 5.90
N VAL A 70 13.66 2.10 6.09
CA VAL A 70 13.78 0.92 6.94
C VAL A 70 14.50 -0.21 6.20
N ALA A 71 15.61 -0.70 6.75
CA ALA A 71 16.49 -1.65 6.07
C ALA A 71 15.78 -2.95 5.68
N TRP A 72 15.06 -3.58 6.62
CA TRP A 72 14.35 -4.83 6.35
C TRP A 72 13.19 -4.68 5.36
N VAL A 73 12.64 -3.47 5.19
CA VAL A 73 11.64 -3.19 4.14
C VAL A 73 12.33 -3.16 2.78
N ARG A 74 13.46 -2.46 2.66
CA ARG A 74 14.24 -2.41 1.42
C ARG A 74 14.81 -3.76 0.99
N GLU A 75 15.14 -4.61 1.96
CA GLU A 75 15.70 -5.95 1.76
C GLU A 75 14.63 -7.01 1.46
N ALA A 76 13.35 -6.73 1.72
CA ALA A 76 12.27 -7.66 1.43
C ALA A 76 12.19 -7.98 -0.06
N ALA A 77 11.89 -9.24 -0.40
CA ALA A 77 11.80 -9.68 -1.79
C ALA A 77 10.65 -8.97 -2.54
N HIS A 78 9.57 -8.65 -1.83
CA HIS A 78 8.42 -7.93 -2.36
C HIS A 78 8.00 -6.82 -1.41
N VAL A 79 7.81 -5.62 -1.96
CA VAL A 79 7.18 -4.50 -1.25
C VAL A 79 5.99 -4.04 -2.08
N VAL A 80 4.82 -3.96 -1.45
CA VAL A 80 3.56 -3.57 -2.06
C VAL A 80 3.02 -2.36 -1.34
N TYR A 81 2.63 -1.32 -2.06
CA TYR A 81 1.94 -0.16 -1.51
C TYR A 81 0.45 -0.23 -1.88
N TRP A 82 -0.41 -0.04 -0.88
CA TRP A 82 -1.85 -0.01 -1.01
C TRP A 82 -2.37 1.29 -0.39
N GLY A 83 -2.61 2.27 -1.24
CA GLY A 83 -3.22 3.56 -0.88
C GLY A 83 -4.53 3.78 -1.63
N ASP A 84 -5.14 4.92 -1.39
CA ASP A 84 -6.34 5.34 -2.12
C ASP A 84 -6.03 5.45 -3.62
N MET A 85 -7.01 5.11 -4.47
CA MET A 85 -6.95 5.44 -5.89
C MET A 85 -7.39 6.88 -6.08
N ASP A 86 -6.53 7.80 -5.66
CA ASP A 86 -6.62 9.20 -5.99
C ASP A 86 -5.26 9.70 -6.50
N ALA A 87 -5.22 10.98 -6.81
CA ALA A 87 -4.01 11.57 -7.31
C ALA A 87 -2.92 11.69 -6.22
N ASP A 88 -3.26 11.78 -4.93
CA ASP A 88 -2.28 11.91 -3.83
C ASP A 88 -1.65 10.55 -3.51
N GLY A 89 -2.43 9.45 -3.48
CA GLY A 89 -1.92 8.09 -3.34
C GLY A 89 -0.93 7.71 -4.44
N LEU A 90 -1.21 8.09 -5.69
CA LEU A 90 -0.28 7.88 -6.81
C LEU A 90 0.99 8.75 -6.68
N GLU A 91 0.89 9.96 -6.14
CA GLU A 91 2.05 10.80 -5.83
C GLU A 91 2.89 10.23 -4.66
N ILE A 92 2.25 9.61 -3.68
CA ILE A 92 2.92 8.90 -2.58
C ILE A 92 3.71 7.71 -3.12
N LEU A 93 3.09 6.90 -3.99
CA LEU A 93 3.75 5.79 -4.67
C LEU A 93 5.00 6.26 -5.45
N HIS A 94 4.85 7.35 -6.21
CA HIS A 94 5.97 8.00 -6.89
C HIS A 94 7.08 8.39 -5.91
N GLY A 95 6.73 9.03 -4.79
CA GLY A 95 7.66 9.45 -3.75
C GLY A 95 8.42 8.28 -3.10
N LEU A 96 7.76 7.13 -2.87
CA LEU A 96 8.42 5.91 -2.39
C LEU A 96 9.48 5.42 -3.38
N ARG A 97 9.15 5.41 -4.67
CA ARG A 97 10.09 5.01 -5.73
C ARG A 97 11.23 6.02 -5.90
N ALA A 98 10.97 7.32 -5.76
CA ALA A 98 11.98 8.37 -5.80
C ALA A 98 13.03 8.22 -4.69
N ARG A 99 12.64 7.62 -3.56
CA ARG A 99 13.54 7.27 -2.46
C ARG A 99 14.27 5.93 -2.67
N GLY A 100 14.11 5.30 -3.83
CA GLY A 100 14.77 4.05 -4.20
C GLY A 100 14.12 2.79 -3.62
N LEU A 101 12.88 2.87 -3.13
CA LEU A 101 12.15 1.68 -2.69
C LEU A 101 11.60 0.93 -3.92
N ARG A 102 11.91 -0.37 -4.02
CA ARG A 102 11.39 -1.24 -5.09
C ARG A 102 9.96 -1.68 -4.76
N VAL A 103 9.02 -0.77 -4.93
CA VAL A 103 7.61 -0.95 -4.54
C VAL A 103 6.68 -1.11 -5.74
N ARG A 104 5.76 -2.07 -5.63
CA ARG A 104 4.64 -2.29 -6.55
C ARG A 104 3.37 -1.68 -5.97
N SER A 105 2.49 -1.14 -6.80
CA SER A 105 1.16 -0.75 -6.36
C SER A 105 0.23 -1.95 -6.19
N LEU A 106 -0.80 -1.80 -5.36
CA LEU A 106 -1.94 -2.70 -5.27
C LEU A 106 -3.22 -1.91 -5.58
N PHE A 107 -3.92 -2.33 -6.64
CA PHE A 107 -5.16 -1.69 -7.11
C PHE A 107 -4.98 -0.20 -7.43
N MET A 108 -4.03 0.17 -8.29
CA MET A 108 -3.79 1.58 -8.66
C MET A 108 -3.67 1.79 -10.17
N ASP A 109 -4.45 1.03 -10.94
CA ASP A 109 -4.60 1.17 -12.39
C ASP A 109 -6.07 1.41 -12.77
N VAL A 110 -6.31 1.67 -14.05
CA VAL A 110 -7.66 1.93 -14.57
C VAL A 110 -8.60 0.75 -14.36
N ASP A 111 -8.13 -0.49 -14.56
CA ASP A 111 -8.95 -1.69 -14.42
C ASP A 111 -9.41 -1.89 -12.97
N ALA A 112 -8.50 -1.68 -12.00
CA ALA A 112 -8.81 -1.72 -10.58
C ALA A 112 -9.76 -0.58 -10.19
N TYR A 113 -9.54 0.62 -10.73
CA TYR A 113 -10.45 1.74 -10.52
C TYR A 113 -11.86 1.38 -11.01
N GLU A 114 -12.00 0.87 -12.23
CA GLU A 114 -13.30 0.48 -12.79
C GLU A 114 -14.00 -0.62 -11.97
N ARG A 115 -13.23 -1.55 -11.40
CA ARG A 115 -13.76 -2.61 -10.53
C ARG A 115 -14.27 -2.08 -9.19
N TRP A 116 -13.66 -1.04 -8.65
CA TRP A 116 -13.88 -0.57 -7.28
C TRP A 116 -14.50 0.82 -7.18
N ASP A 117 -14.84 1.47 -8.31
CA ASP A 117 -15.39 2.83 -8.37
C ASP A 117 -16.64 3.05 -7.51
N ARG A 118 -17.40 1.98 -7.23
CA ARG A 118 -18.54 1.98 -6.29
C ARG A 118 -18.17 2.39 -4.86
N PHE A 119 -16.88 2.39 -4.51
CA PHE A 119 -16.34 2.91 -3.26
C PHE A 119 -15.76 4.32 -3.42
N GLY A 120 -16.13 5.00 -4.51
CA GLY A 120 -15.65 6.31 -4.84
C GLY A 120 -16.32 7.41 -4.03
N VAL A 121 -15.55 8.47 -3.79
CA VAL A 121 -15.97 9.71 -3.13
C VAL A 121 -15.34 10.91 -3.85
N ASP A 122 -15.98 12.07 -3.72
CA ASP A 122 -15.52 13.34 -4.31
C ASP A 122 -15.07 14.34 -3.26
N VAL A 123 -14.65 13.84 -2.10
CA VAL A 123 -14.08 14.64 -1.02
C VAL A 123 -12.72 14.10 -0.61
N ASP A 124 -11.82 14.99 -0.18
CA ASP A 124 -10.54 14.63 0.40
C ASP A 124 -10.71 14.09 1.84
N HIS A 125 -9.59 13.77 2.50
CA HIS A 125 -9.56 13.25 3.87
C HIS A 125 -9.95 14.30 4.94
N HIS A 126 -10.12 15.56 4.55
CA HIS A 126 -10.59 16.67 5.37
C HIS A 126 -12.03 17.11 5.02
N GLY A 127 -12.70 16.45 4.08
CA GLY A 127 -14.05 16.79 3.62
C GLY A 127 -14.09 17.93 2.58
N GLY A 128 -12.95 18.38 2.06
CA GLY A 128 -12.86 19.34 0.97
C GLY A 128 -13.23 18.68 -0.37
N ALA A 129 -13.92 19.41 -1.25
CA ALA A 129 -14.30 18.87 -2.56
C ALA A 129 -13.09 18.59 -3.45
N LEU A 130 -13.03 17.40 -4.03
CA LEU A 130 -12.01 17.02 -5.01
C LEU A 130 -12.38 17.56 -6.39
N GLY A 131 -11.43 18.26 -7.01
CA GLY A 131 -11.57 18.82 -8.35
C GLY A 131 -10.43 18.38 -9.27
N PRO A 132 -10.52 18.75 -10.56
CA PRO A 132 -9.37 18.62 -11.45
C PRO A 132 -8.20 19.45 -10.93
N ARG A 133 -6.98 18.98 -11.21
CA ARG A 133 -5.75 19.64 -10.80
C ARG A 133 -4.67 19.53 -11.86
N THR A 134 -3.70 20.42 -11.81
CA THR A 134 -2.50 20.32 -12.66
C THR A 134 -1.69 19.09 -12.24
N PRO A 135 -1.42 18.15 -13.15
CA PRO A 135 -0.57 17.00 -12.85
C PRO A 135 0.84 17.42 -12.40
N ARG A 136 1.35 16.77 -11.36
CA ARG A 136 2.75 16.87 -10.93
C ARG A 136 3.64 15.92 -11.73
N GLU A 137 4.95 16.06 -11.50
CA GLU A 137 5.96 15.15 -12.01
C GLU A 137 5.79 13.76 -11.35
N VAL A 138 5.59 12.74 -12.20
CA VAL A 138 5.33 11.35 -11.77
C VAL A 138 6.04 10.33 -12.67
N SER A 139 7.25 10.63 -13.14
CA SER A 139 8.00 9.78 -14.09
C SER A 139 8.32 8.37 -13.59
N LEU A 140 8.32 8.16 -12.28
CA LEU A 140 8.54 6.84 -11.67
C LEU A 140 7.26 6.00 -11.52
N LEU A 141 6.10 6.50 -11.95
CA LEU A 141 4.89 5.68 -12.08
C LEU A 141 4.99 4.76 -13.30
N GLU A 142 4.49 3.54 -13.15
CA GLU A 142 4.33 2.62 -14.27
C GLU A 142 3.26 3.14 -15.23
N PRO A 143 3.26 2.74 -16.52
CA PRO A 143 2.33 3.27 -17.51
C PRO A 143 0.85 3.18 -17.09
N ALA A 144 0.42 2.06 -16.50
CA ALA A 144 -0.96 1.85 -16.05
C ALA A 144 -1.35 2.75 -14.87
N GLU A 145 -0.43 2.98 -13.93
CA GLU A 145 -0.61 3.87 -12.78
C GLU A 145 -0.66 5.33 -13.22
N ARG A 146 0.23 5.71 -14.15
CA ARG A 146 0.28 7.06 -14.72
C ARG A 146 -0.97 7.37 -15.53
N GLU A 147 -1.53 6.38 -16.24
CA GLU A 147 -2.79 6.53 -16.96
C GLU A 147 -3.93 6.89 -16.00
N LEU A 148 -4.08 6.14 -14.91
CA LEU A 148 -5.06 6.44 -13.87
C LEU A 148 -4.83 7.85 -13.29
N TYR A 149 -3.58 8.20 -12.95
CA TYR A 149 -3.23 9.52 -12.40
C TYR A 149 -3.67 10.68 -13.30
N LEU A 150 -3.38 10.59 -14.60
CA LEU A 150 -3.71 11.64 -15.57
C LEU A 150 -5.23 11.77 -15.75
N ARG A 151 -5.96 10.65 -15.74
CA ARG A 151 -7.43 10.65 -15.74
C ARG A 151 -7.97 11.37 -14.49
N LEU A 152 -7.50 11.01 -13.30
CA LEU A 152 -7.93 11.59 -12.03
C LEU A 152 -7.60 13.09 -11.90
N CYS A 153 -6.56 13.60 -12.59
CA CYS A 153 -6.25 15.03 -12.63
C CYS A 153 -7.09 15.80 -13.67
N SER A 154 -7.61 15.13 -14.70
CA SER A 154 -8.22 15.77 -15.87
C SER A 154 -9.55 16.48 -15.56
N PRO A 155 -9.81 17.68 -16.12
CA PRO A 155 -11.13 18.33 -16.09
C PRO A 155 -12.24 17.49 -16.74
N GLY A 156 -11.89 16.64 -17.70
CA GLY A 156 -12.85 15.77 -18.40
C GLY A 156 -13.25 14.52 -17.60
N TRP A 157 -12.67 14.28 -16.43
CA TRP A 157 -13.04 13.16 -15.57
C TRP A 157 -14.37 13.43 -14.88
N THR A 158 -15.34 12.56 -15.14
CA THR A 158 -16.72 12.66 -14.67
C THR A 158 -17.10 11.66 -13.58
N ARG A 159 -16.20 10.73 -13.25
CA ARG A 159 -16.37 9.75 -12.16
C ARG A 159 -15.69 10.26 -10.88
N HIS A 160 -15.78 9.47 -9.81
CA HIS A 160 -15.17 9.81 -8.53
C HIS A 160 -13.66 10.05 -8.64
N ARG A 161 -13.15 11.08 -7.98
CA ARG A 161 -11.70 11.38 -8.02
C ARG A 161 -10.88 10.64 -6.96
N ARG A 162 -11.56 9.95 -6.04
CA ARG A 162 -10.94 9.07 -5.06
C ARG A 162 -11.75 7.80 -4.92
N VAL A 163 -11.10 6.65 -4.88
CA VAL A 163 -11.69 5.40 -4.39
C VAL A 163 -10.97 5.02 -3.11
N GLU A 164 -11.75 4.88 -2.03
CA GLU A 164 -11.22 4.64 -0.67
C GLU A 164 -10.67 3.23 -0.53
N GLN A 165 -9.38 3.13 -0.20
CA GLN A 165 -8.61 1.91 -0.05
C GLN A 165 -9.23 0.96 0.98
N GLU A 166 -9.67 1.47 2.13
CA GLU A 166 -10.25 0.68 3.22
C GLU A 166 -11.59 0.02 2.89
N ARG A 167 -12.24 0.46 1.82
CA ARG A 167 -13.53 -0.09 1.38
C ARG A 167 -13.36 -1.31 0.49
N ILE A 168 -12.18 -1.48 -0.11
CA ILE A 168 -11.84 -2.65 -0.91
C ILE A 168 -11.64 -3.85 0.03
N PRO A 169 -12.28 -5.02 -0.22
CA PRO A 169 -12.18 -6.18 0.64
C PRO A 169 -10.73 -6.64 0.88
N LEU A 170 -10.39 -6.81 2.16
CA LEU A 170 -9.08 -7.32 2.59
C LEU A 170 -8.69 -8.65 1.92
N ASP A 171 -9.65 -9.54 1.71
CA ASP A 171 -9.37 -10.83 1.06
C ASP A 171 -8.96 -10.68 -0.40
N ALA A 172 -9.51 -9.69 -1.12
CA ALA A 172 -9.11 -9.41 -2.50
C ALA A 172 -7.67 -8.88 -2.55
N ALA A 173 -7.31 -7.99 -1.61
CA ALA A 173 -5.93 -7.52 -1.45
C ALA A 173 -4.97 -8.67 -1.11
N ALA A 174 -5.34 -9.51 -0.13
CA ALA A 174 -4.53 -10.63 0.31
C ALA A 174 -4.34 -11.69 -0.79
N GLU A 175 -5.35 -11.93 -1.63
CA GLU A 175 -5.24 -12.84 -2.78
C GLU A 175 -4.12 -12.39 -3.74
N VAL A 176 -4.14 -11.11 -4.16
CA VAL A 176 -3.09 -10.55 -5.03
C VAL A 176 -1.72 -10.65 -4.36
N VAL A 177 -1.64 -10.25 -3.08
CA VAL A 177 -0.39 -10.25 -2.32
C VAL A 177 0.20 -11.66 -2.16
N ARG A 178 -0.62 -12.68 -1.88
CA ARG A 178 -0.17 -14.08 -1.79
C ARG A 178 0.36 -14.59 -3.14
N GLY A 179 -0.27 -14.17 -4.24
CA GLY A 179 0.16 -14.48 -5.61
C GLY A 179 1.54 -13.95 -5.98
N LEU A 180 2.08 -12.96 -5.26
CA LEU A 180 3.38 -12.36 -5.55
C LEU A 180 4.59 -13.20 -5.13
N GLY A 181 4.44 -14.24 -4.29
CA GLY A 181 5.63 -14.97 -3.85
C GLY A 181 5.50 -16.07 -2.82
N VAL A 182 4.31 -16.61 -2.54
CA VAL A 182 4.20 -17.77 -1.65
C VAL A 182 3.56 -18.96 -2.34
N THR A 183 4.38 -19.75 -3.03
CA THR A 183 4.18 -21.20 -3.03
C THR A 183 4.47 -21.67 -1.60
N PRO A 184 3.54 -22.33 -0.89
CA PRO A 184 3.86 -22.93 0.40
C PRO A 184 5.04 -23.88 0.19
N GLY A 185 6.12 -23.67 0.95
CA GLY A 185 7.30 -24.53 0.86
C GLY A 185 6.86 -25.98 0.99
N ARG A 186 7.25 -26.82 0.02
CA ARG A 186 7.17 -28.27 0.21
C ARG A 186 7.95 -28.60 1.48
N ARG A 187 7.25 -29.21 2.44
CA ARG A 187 7.84 -29.91 3.59
C ARG A 187 8.86 -30.93 3.11
#